data_AF-A0A1Q5QVT9-F1
#
_entry.id   AF-A0A1Q5QVT9-F1
#
_cell.length_a   1.000
_cell.length_b   1.000
_cell.length_c   1.000
_cell.angle_alpha   90.00
_cell.angle_beta   90.00
_cell.angle_gamma   90.00
#
_symmetry.space_group_name_H-M   'P 1'
#
loop_
_entity.id
_entity.type
_entity.pdbx_description
1 polymer ?
#
loop_
_entity_poly.entity_id
_entity_poly.type
_entity_poly.pdbx_seq_one_letter_code
_entity_poly.pdbx_strand_id
1 'polypeptide(L)'
;MSLTITGKVIEDENLGLTTLATDNDVAPDTDSNVILSTFQSSISTASSLGAELKTLGIYPDTTTNAGAGTTAAIGIAENAIVSTTDQNLKFTTGSGGALNGVDTGFKAIDGNEIFLFSDSSNPDIVLGRETNSTGTVAFALLLQPTSGGATIWIVQYEALFNTNPSAGEDANTLDLTNKIYVSGSSTSTSSFNIGTKMPGQNYWLPFANTTGTQTVIVTGLDASTSSPDTVNTSSVGDGSDSQAVTPGQALRFDFVSSFTGGSTKDKTFLTDGSLNTLVYTEGTGASFDISQVTPTHSLVNVKIIAQNESAGTFGATQTSISTNTVAIGEIKVWTGGIGGTLIADSARTTGNNGITFGGSTSAPNGTVNGLTAGETIQFTSLNSAQFDQFVVVNTLPPGNTPGFDILNVTEAQTNTTTDTTEAGSHIIFEDSVPTASTNTQTATVDEDALAGETTGETGKGGSATGNVSNLFNSGVDTPLTFALSGSTSGLPTLTSGGVAVTYAITSDGTTDTLTATKVGGGTVFTFALTEATGAYTFTLSAPIDQDESGPANSAG
;
A
#
# COMPACT_ATOMS: atom_id res chain seq x y z
N MET A 1 -13.14 -2.54 -12.79
CA MET A 1 -12.56 -1.25 -12.41
C MET A 1 -13.31 -0.68 -11.22
N SER A 2 -13.01 -1.26 -10.06
CA SER A 2 -13.54 -0.84 -8.76
C SER A 2 -12.51 -0.12 -7.90
N LEU A 3 -11.25 -0.12 -8.34
CA LEU A 3 -10.13 0.56 -7.70
C LEU A 3 -9.96 1.98 -8.25
N THR A 4 -10.11 2.99 -7.38
CA THR A 4 -9.86 4.41 -7.69
C THR A 4 -8.88 4.98 -6.67
N ILE A 5 -7.88 5.72 -7.13
CA ILE A 5 -6.96 6.47 -6.25
C ILE A 5 -7.48 7.90 -6.18
N THR A 6 -7.68 8.39 -4.95
CA THR A 6 -8.27 9.71 -4.69
C THR A 6 -7.21 10.64 -4.12
N GLY A 7 -6.96 11.76 -4.81
CA GLY A 7 -5.98 12.76 -4.35
C GLY A 7 -4.53 12.34 -4.63
N LYS A 8 -3.58 13.16 -4.19
CA LYS A 8 -2.13 12.93 -4.27
C LYS A 8 -1.58 12.75 -2.86
N VAL A 9 -0.54 11.95 -2.69
CA VAL A 9 0.32 11.94 -1.50
C VAL A 9 1.56 12.74 -1.88
N ILE A 10 1.72 13.89 -1.26
CA ILE A 10 2.82 14.82 -1.51
C ILE A 10 3.68 14.85 -0.26
N GLU A 11 4.94 14.48 -0.42
CA GLU A 11 5.97 14.66 0.60
C GLU A 11 6.84 15.83 0.19
N ASP A 12 6.88 16.87 1.04
CA ASP A 12 7.71 18.06 0.86
C ASP A 12 9.01 18.00 1.71
N GLU A 13 10.14 18.17 1.03
CA GLU A 13 11.48 18.23 1.60
C GLU A 13 11.84 19.61 2.22
N ASN A 14 11.14 20.70 1.88
CA ASN A 14 11.48 22.07 2.26
C ASN A 14 11.33 22.36 3.77
N LEU A 15 10.55 21.55 4.48
CA LEU A 15 10.44 21.56 5.94
C LEU A 15 11.71 21.10 6.68
N GLY A 16 12.74 20.65 5.96
CA GLY A 16 14.02 20.28 6.53
C GLY A 16 14.08 18.84 7.03
N LEU A 17 15.29 18.27 7.08
CA LEU A 17 15.65 16.93 7.58
C LEU A 17 15.14 16.55 9.00
N THR A 18 14.44 17.43 9.72
CA THR A 18 14.23 17.30 11.17
C THR A 18 12.84 17.67 11.72
N THR A 19 11.84 18.05 10.91
CA THR A 19 10.50 18.35 11.46
C THR A 19 9.40 17.86 10.53
N LEU A 20 8.72 16.74 10.78
CA LEU A 20 7.70 16.49 11.83
C LEU A 20 6.72 17.64 12.11
N ALA A 21 6.66 18.66 11.25
CA ALA A 21 5.68 19.74 11.31
C ALA A 21 4.72 19.61 10.11
N THR A 22 3.49 20.10 10.28
CA THR A 22 2.52 20.22 9.19
C THR A 22 2.92 21.39 8.29
N ASP A 23 2.93 21.15 6.99
CA ASP A 23 2.99 22.19 5.96
C ASP A 23 1.84 23.23 6.16
N ASN A 24 2.13 24.50 5.87
CA ASN A 24 1.20 25.63 5.94
C ASN A 24 0.98 26.31 4.57
N ASP A 25 1.34 25.66 3.47
CA ASP A 25 1.21 26.28 2.16
C ASP A 25 -0.24 26.60 1.80
N VAL A 26 -0.37 27.72 1.10
CA VAL A 26 -1.67 28.33 0.79
C VAL A 26 -2.05 27.93 -0.62
N ALA A 27 -2.80 26.83 -0.74
CA ALA A 27 -3.62 26.38 -1.88
C ALA A 27 -3.30 26.96 -3.29
N PRO A 28 -3.10 26.09 -4.30
CA PRO A 28 -3.96 24.90 -4.48
C PRO A 28 -3.34 23.56 -4.10
N ASP A 29 -2.04 23.49 -3.80
CA ASP A 29 -1.38 22.34 -3.18
C ASP A 29 -1.26 22.61 -1.68
N THR A 30 -1.82 21.73 -0.88
CA THR A 30 -1.54 21.67 0.55
C THR A 30 -0.89 20.31 0.75
N ASP A 31 0.33 20.28 1.26
CA ASP A 31 1.08 19.04 1.27
C ASP A 31 0.47 18.03 2.23
N SER A 32 0.82 16.77 2.01
CA SER A 32 0.29 15.64 2.79
C SER A 32 1.18 15.30 3.99
N ASN A 33 2.16 16.16 4.31
CA ASN A 33 3.13 15.95 5.38
C ASN A 33 2.44 15.82 6.76
N VAL A 34 2.81 14.79 7.51
CA VAL A 34 2.29 14.50 8.84
C VAL A 34 3.40 14.36 9.86
N ILE A 35 3.06 14.71 11.11
CA ILE A 35 3.98 14.61 12.24
C ILE A 35 4.22 13.15 12.63
N LEU A 36 5.41 12.83 13.16
CA LEU A 36 5.82 11.45 13.50
C LEU A 36 4.84 10.74 14.43
N SER A 37 4.28 11.47 15.41
CA SER A 37 3.34 10.87 16.35
C SER A 37 2.05 10.40 15.66
N THR A 38 1.63 11.03 14.56
CA THR A 38 0.50 10.59 13.74
C THR A 38 0.85 9.26 13.07
N PHE A 39 2.00 9.21 12.40
CA PHE A 39 2.51 7.98 11.80
C PHE A 39 2.60 6.83 12.81
N GLN A 40 3.25 7.06 13.96
CA GLN A 40 3.46 6.01 14.97
C GLN A 40 2.15 5.55 15.64
N SER A 41 1.14 6.43 15.70
CA SER A 41 -0.20 6.08 16.18
C SER A 41 -0.95 5.20 15.16
N SER A 42 -0.83 5.52 13.87
CA SER A 42 -1.46 4.77 12.78
C SER A 42 -0.75 3.44 12.49
N ILE A 43 0.57 3.46 12.41
CA ILE A 43 1.45 2.32 12.14
C ILE A 43 2.31 2.05 13.39
N SER A 44 1.67 1.48 14.41
CA SER A 44 2.39 1.09 15.63
C SER A 44 3.37 -0.05 15.36
N THR A 45 4.41 -0.15 16.18
CA THR A 45 5.41 -1.22 16.05
C THR A 45 4.89 -2.64 16.32
N ALA A 46 3.63 -2.78 16.75
CA ALA A 46 2.94 -4.06 16.91
C ALA A 46 2.07 -4.44 15.70
N SER A 47 1.86 -3.53 14.74
CA SER A 47 1.17 -3.84 13.48
C SER A 47 2.09 -4.64 12.54
N SER A 48 1.51 -5.30 11.53
CA SER A 48 2.30 -6.04 10.51
C SER A 48 3.29 -5.14 9.78
N LEU A 49 2.85 -3.93 9.38
CA LEU A 49 3.71 -2.93 8.76
C LEU A 49 4.80 -2.46 9.72
N GLY A 50 4.43 -2.02 10.93
CA GLY A 50 5.41 -1.46 11.88
C GLY A 50 6.42 -2.49 12.40
N ALA A 51 6.03 -3.75 12.54
CA ALA A 51 6.93 -4.83 12.90
C ALA A 51 7.95 -5.12 11.78
N GLU A 52 7.52 -5.14 10.52
CA GLU A 52 8.43 -5.36 9.39
C GLU A 52 9.38 -4.18 9.21
N LEU A 53 8.90 -2.94 9.31
CA LEU A 53 9.76 -1.75 9.30
C LEU A 53 10.84 -1.79 10.39
N LYS A 54 10.53 -2.34 11.58
CA LYS A 54 11.52 -2.59 12.64
C LYS A 54 12.53 -3.66 12.25
N THR A 55 12.08 -4.76 11.65
CA THR A 55 12.96 -5.82 11.14
C THR A 55 13.92 -5.30 10.08
N LEU A 56 13.41 -4.45 9.19
CA LEU A 56 14.18 -3.78 8.14
C LEU A 56 15.10 -2.66 8.67
N GLY A 57 14.97 -2.28 9.94
CA GLY A 57 15.78 -1.22 10.56
C GLY A 57 15.45 0.19 10.10
N ILE A 58 14.24 0.41 9.57
CA ILE A 58 13.78 1.68 8.99
C ILE A 58 12.55 2.25 9.69
N TYR A 59 12.08 1.67 10.80
CA TYR A 59 10.93 2.25 11.52
C TYR A 59 11.26 3.68 12.00
N PRO A 60 10.48 4.71 11.59
CA PRO A 60 10.77 6.10 11.97
C PRO A 60 10.76 6.33 13.49
N ASP A 61 11.86 6.87 14.01
CA ASP A 61 12.00 7.29 15.42
C ASP A 61 13.03 8.43 15.61
N THR A 62 12.96 9.12 16.74
CA THR A 62 13.80 10.25 17.14
C THR A 62 15.08 9.88 17.88
N THR A 63 15.29 8.60 18.27
CA THR A 63 16.24 8.27 19.36
C THR A 63 17.49 7.47 18.99
N THR A 64 17.65 6.98 17.75
CA THR A 64 18.80 6.15 17.38
C THR A 64 19.42 6.52 16.05
N ASN A 65 20.75 6.52 16.00
CA ASN A 65 21.53 6.59 14.78
C ASN A 65 22.39 5.32 14.67
N ALA A 66 22.51 4.83 13.44
CA ALA A 66 23.43 3.83 12.91
C ALA A 66 23.08 2.33 13.03
N GLY A 67 22.83 1.72 11.86
CA GLY A 67 23.09 0.31 11.57
C GLY A 67 22.15 -0.34 10.54
N ALA A 68 22.32 0.01 9.25
CA ALA A 68 21.69 -0.57 8.04
C ALA A 68 20.42 0.10 7.45
N GLY A 69 19.92 1.16 8.06
CA GLY A 69 18.84 2.01 7.52
C GLY A 69 18.72 3.24 8.41
N THR A 70 18.55 4.42 7.85
CA THR A 70 18.35 5.66 8.63
C THR A 70 16.98 5.58 9.30
N THR A 71 16.93 5.47 10.64
CA THR A 71 15.67 5.54 11.40
C THR A 71 15.14 6.98 11.51
N ALA A 72 15.97 7.97 11.13
CA ALA A 72 15.57 9.36 11.00
C ALA A 72 14.90 9.55 9.63
N ALA A 73 13.57 9.53 9.61
CA ALA A 73 12.83 9.97 8.45
C ALA A 73 12.97 11.49 8.30
N ILE A 74 13.15 11.94 7.06
CA ILE A 74 13.25 13.34 6.64
C ILE A 74 11.84 13.93 6.47
N GLY A 75 10.90 13.14 5.94
CA GLY A 75 9.49 13.47 5.93
C GLY A 75 8.58 12.24 5.84
N ILE A 76 7.31 12.48 6.16
CA ILE A 76 6.26 11.46 6.19
C ILE A 76 5.00 12.09 5.63
N ALA A 77 4.37 11.46 4.65
CA ALA A 77 3.12 11.93 4.07
C ALA A 77 2.08 10.81 3.97
N GLU A 78 0.80 11.14 4.06
CA GLU A 78 -0.29 10.17 3.88
C GLU A 78 -1.45 10.69 3.04
N ASN A 79 -2.09 9.79 2.27
CA ASN A 79 -3.41 10.05 1.70
C ASN A 79 -4.20 8.75 1.49
N ALA A 80 -5.53 8.84 1.43
CA ALA A 80 -6.42 7.70 1.31
C ALA A 80 -6.58 7.23 -0.15
N ILE A 81 -6.50 5.91 -0.36
CA ILE A 81 -7.03 5.22 -1.54
C ILE A 81 -8.42 4.67 -1.22
N VAL A 82 -9.40 4.97 -2.07
CA VAL A 82 -10.75 4.41 -1.94
C VAL A 82 -10.96 3.29 -2.98
N SER A 83 -10.83 2.04 -2.51
CA SER A 83 -11.34 0.86 -3.21
C SER A 83 -12.62 0.41 -2.51
N THR A 84 -13.75 0.40 -3.21
CA THR A 84 -15.02 0.01 -2.57
C THR A 84 -15.36 -1.48 -2.71
N THR A 85 -14.66 -2.25 -3.55
CA THR A 85 -14.92 -3.70 -3.70
C THR A 85 -13.70 -4.61 -3.83
N ASP A 86 -12.50 -4.11 -4.15
CA ASP A 86 -11.30 -4.95 -4.20
C ASP A 86 -10.61 -5.02 -2.83
N GLN A 87 -10.31 -6.25 -2.41
CA GLN A 87 -9.61 -6.61 -1.17
C GLN A 87 -8.13 -6.95 -1.46
N ASN A 88 -7.33 -7.07 -0.40
CA ASN A 88 -5.91 -7.46 -0.46
C ASN A 88 -5.09 -6.58 -1.40
N LEU A 89 -5.29 -5.26 -1.30
CA LEU A 89 -4.59 -4.28 -2.13
C LEU A 89 -3.07 -4.41 -1.91
N LYS A 90 -2.29 -4.33 -3.00
CA LYS A 90 -0.83 -4.38 -2.97
C LYS A 90 -0.24 -3.43 -3.98
N PHE A 91 0.96 -2.92 -3.69
CA PHE A 91 1.76 -2.25 -4.71
C PHE A 91 2.38 -3.26 -5.67
N THR A 92 2.23 -3.01 -6.96
CA THR A 92 2.65 -3.90 -8.05
C THR A 92 3.16 -3.15 -9.26
N THR A 93 3.71 -3.90 -10.20
CA THR A 93 3.89 -3.49 -11.61
C THR A 93 2.53 -3.35 -12.31
N GLY A 94 2.52 -2.75 -13.51
CA GLY A 94 1.30 -2.63 -14.32
C GLY A 94 0.67 -3.95 -14.76
N SER A 95 1.37 -5.07 -14.59
CA SER A 95 0.86 -6.43 -14.81
C SER A 95 0.44 -7.16 -13.52
N GLY A 96 0.39 -6.47 -12.37
CA GLY A 96 0.01 -7.04 -11.08
C GLY A 96 1.10 -7.88 -10.38
N GLY A 97 2.33 -7.92 -10.92
CA GLY A 97 3.46 -8.63 -10.31
C GLY A 97 4.24 -7.76 -9.31
N ALA A 98 4.99 -8.38 -8.40
CA ALA A 98 5.86 -7.68 -7.45
C ALA A 98 6.91 -6.78 -8.15
N LEU A 99 7.28 -5.67 -7.53
CA LEU A 99 8.36 -4.81 -8.00
C LEU A 99 9.71 -5.44 -7.65
N ASN A 100 10.61 -5.54 -8.63
CA ASN A 100 11.93 -6.12 -8.43
C ASN A 100 12.95 -5.40 -9.31
N GLY A 101 13.51 -4.31 -8.78
CA GLY A 101 14.51 -3.50 -9.49
C GLY A 101 13.88 -2.60 -10.54
N VAL A 102 12.69 -2.05 -10.27
CA VAL A 102 12.06 -1.10 -11.20
C VAL A 102 12.77 0.24 -11.07
N ASP A 103 13.40 0.68 -12.17
CA ASP A 103 14.10 1.97 -12.23
C ASP A 103 13.12 3.14 -12.07
N THR A 104 13.32 3.93 -11.01
CA THR A 104 12.54 5.14 -10.73
C THR A 104 12.90 6.29 -11.66
N GLY A 105 14.16 6.34 -12.14
CA GLY A 105 14.77 7.53 -12.73
C GLY A 105 15.27 8.55 -11.70
N PHE A 106 15.05 8.30 -10.40
CA PHE A 106 15.50 9.18 -9.31
C PHE A 106 16.96 8.88 -8.96
N LYS A 107 17.60 9.88 -8.34
CA LYS A 107 18.92 9.75 -7.75
C LYS A 107 18.87 10.24 -6.31
N ALA A 108 19.61 9.57 -5.43
CA ALA A 108 19.95 10.10 -4.12
C ALA A 108 20.93 11.26 -4.27
N ILE A 109 21.11 12.07 -3.22
CA ILE A 109 22.01 13.23 -3.24
C ILE A 109 23.48 12.86 -3.49
N ASP A 110 23.87 11.62 -3.17
CA ASP A 110 25.20 11.10 -3.46
C ASP A 110 25.39 10.65 -4.93
N GLY A 111 24.33 10.72 -5.74
CA GLY A 111 24.28 10.42 -7.17
C GLY A 111 23.87 8.98 -7.51
N ASN A 112 23.65 8.12 -6.51
CA ASN A 112 23.23 6.73 -6.73
C ASN A 112 21.81 6.65 -7.28
N GLU A 113 21.57 5.75 -8.22
CA GLU A 113 20.25 5.51 -8.82
C GLU A 113 19.35 4.73 -7.87
N ILE A 114 18.06 5.08 -7.81
CA ILE A 114 17.09 4.45 -6.92
C ILE A 114 16.18 3.49 -7.71
N PHE A 115 15.98 2.28 -7.19
CA PHE A 115 15.13 1.26 -7.77
C PHE A 115 14.09 0.76 -6.76
N LEU A 116 12.90 0.40 -7.24
CA LEU A 116 11.81 -0.10 -6.39
C LEU A 116 11.86 -1.62 -6.22
N PHE A 117 11.70 -2.07 -4.99
CA PHE A 117 11.59 -3.48 -4.61
C PHE A 117 10.42 -3.69 -3.66
N SER A 118 9.51 -4.61 -4.00
CA SER A 118 8.51 -5.11 -3.05
C SER A 118 9.21 -5.90 -1.95
N ASP A 119 8.82 -5.68 -0.70
CA ASP A 119 9.30 -6.48 0.41
C ASP A 119 8.73 -7.91 0.35
N SER A 120 9.59 -8.90 0.56
CA SER A 120 9.22 -10.31 0.45
C SER A 120 8.46 -10.84 1.67
N SER A 121 8.62 -10.20 2.84
CA SER A 121 8.00 -10.59 4.10
C SER A 121 6.63 -9.93 4.25
N ASN A 122 6.47 -8.72 3.72
CA ASN A 122 5.24 -7.95 3.75
C ASN A 122 5.00 -7.22 2.41
N PRO A 123 4.08 -7.71 1.55
CA PRO A 123 3.83 -7.14 0.23
C PRO A 123 3.16 -5.75 0.24
N ASP A 124 2.77 -5.25 1.42
CA ASP A 124 2.25 -3.91 1.61
C ASP A 124 3.36 -2.84 1.64
N ILE A 125 4.64 -3.27 1.59
CA ILE A 125 5.82 -2.41 1.64
C ILE A 125 6.56 -2.47 0.30
N VAL A 126 6.88 -1.29 -0.23
CA VAL A 126 7.82 -1.12 -1.35
C VAL A 126 8.95 -0.20 -0.90
N LEU A 127 10.18 -0.60 -1.22
CA LEU A 127 11.39 0.11 -0.84
C LEU A 127 12.04 0.72 -2.08
N GLY A 128 12.26 2.03 -2.07
CA GLY A 128 13.16 2.72 -2.98
C GLY A 128 14.58 2.55 -2.47
N ARG A 129 15.36 1.68 -3.12
CA ARG A 129 16.74 1.35 -2.72
C ARG A 129 17.75 1.85 -3.73
N GLU A 130 18.85 2.38 -3.24
CA GLU A 130 19.98 2.75 -4.09
C GLU A 130 20.67 1.53 -4.70
N THR A 131 21.04 1.62 -5.98
CA THR A 131 21.86 0.68 -6.75
C THR A 131 21.29 -0.73 -6.94
N ASN A 132 20.77 -1.40 -5.91
CA ASN A 132 20.29 -2.77 -5.93
C ASN A 132 19.39 -3.11 -4.73
N SER A 133 18.90 -4.36 -4.67
CA SER A 133 17.96 -4.85 -3.64
C SER A 133 18.47 -4.83 -2.20
N THR A 134 19.76 -4.61 -1.98
CA THR A 134 20.40 -4.54 -0.65
C THR A 134 21.00 -3.17 -0.33
N GLY A 135 20.88 -2.20 -1.24
CA GLY A 135 21.36 -0.84 -1.00
C GLY A 135 20.54 -0.12 0.06
N THR A 136 21.05 1.05 0.46
CA THR A 136 20.39 1.97 1.39
C THR A 136 18.97 2.28 0.92
N VAL A 137 18.05 2.41 1.87
CA VAL A 137 16.66 2.78 1.59
C VAL A 137 16.58 4.30 1.57
N ALA A 138 16.29 4.89 0.41
CA ALA A 138 16.07 6.33 0.27
C ALA A 138 14.64 6.72 0.67
N PHE A 139 13.65 5.88 0.35
CA PHE A 139 12.26 6.04 0.80
C PHE A 139 11.54 4.68 0.87
N ALA A 140 10.44 4.64 1.61
CA ALA A 140 9.52 3.51 1.67
C ALA A 140 8.09 3.97 1.37
N LEU A 141 7.38 3.16 0.59
CA LEU A 141 5.95 3.32 0.31
C LEU A 141 5.20 2.23 1.06
N LEU A 142 4.19 2.61 1.84
CA LEU A 142 3.42 1.68 2.66
C LEU A 142 1.95 1.74 2.27
N LEU A 143 1.33 0.58 2.18
CA LEU A 143 -0.09 0.44 1.93
C LEU A 143 -0.79 -0.06 3.19
N GLN A 144 -1.39 0.83 3.97
CA GLN A 144 -2.07 0.46 5.20
C GLN A 144 -3.54 0.09 4.93
N PRO A 145 -3.98 -1.17 5.12
CA PRO A 145 -5.37 -1.56 4.87
C PRO A 145 -6.37 -0.81 5.77
N THR A 146 -7.51 -0.40 5.21
CA THR A 146 -8.64 0.18 5.94
C THR A 146 -9.93 -0.58 5.64
N SER A 147 -11.04 -0.23 6.31
CA SER A 147 -12.34 -0.88 6.06
C SER A 147 -12.95 -0.58 4.68
N GLY A 148 -12.39 0.38 3.93
CA GLY A 148 -12.91 0.83 2.62
C GLY A 148 -11.81 1.08 1.59
N GLY A 149 -10.68 0.40 1.70
CA GLY A 149 -9.52 0.56 0.81
C GLY A 149 -8.21 0.47 1.58
N ALA A 150 -7.33 1.45 1.38
CA ALA A 150 -6.05 1.55 2.06
C ALA A 150 -5.58 3.01 2.14
N THR A 151 -4.70 3.33 3.08
CA THR A 151 -3.95 4.59 3.10
C THR A 151 -2.58 4.36 2.49
N ILE A 152 -2.14 5.22 1.57
CA ILE A 152 -0.74 5.26 1.12
C ILE A 152 0.03 6.14 2.09
N TRP A 153 1.19 5.64 2.50
CA TRP A 153 2.19 6.41 3.22
C TRP A 153 3.47 6.51 2.40
N ILE A 154 4.09 7.68 2.43
CA ILE A 154 5.47 7.89 2.02
C ILE A 154 6.28 8.11 3.30
N VAL A 155 7.42 7.43 3.41
CA VAL A 155 8.43 7.73 4.41
C VAL A 155 9.75 7.93 3.69
N GLN A 156 10.27 9.16 3.71
CA GLN A 156 11.55 9.49 3.10
C GLN A 156 12.67 9.48 4.14
N TYR A 157 13.82 8.94 3.76
CA TYR A 157 14.98 8.75 4.63
C TYR A 157 16.26 9.39 4.07
N GLU A 158 16.29 9.72 2.78
CA GLU A 158 17.35 10.46 2.11
C GLU A 158 16.75 11.48 1.14
N ALA A 159 17.37 12.66 1.03
CA ALA A 159 17.00 13.71 0.09
C ALA A 159 17.17 13.23 -1.35
N LEU A 160 16.22 13.58 -2.22
CA LEU A 160 16.26 13.22 -3.63
C LEU A 160 16.94 14.33 -4.44
N PHE A 161 17.66 13.96 -5.50
CA PHE A 161 18.40 14.91 -6.30
C PHE A 161 17.48 15.85 -7.09
N ASN A 162 17.73 17.15 -6.96
CA ASN A 162 17.01 18.21 -7.64
C ASN A 162 17.08 18.13 -9.17
N THR A 163 15.93 18.14 -9.84
CA THR A 163 15.87 18.12 -11.32
C THR A 163 15.48 19.45 -11.95
N ASN A 164 14.94 20.40 -11.17
CA ASN A 164 14.46 21.68 -11.69
C ASN A 164 14.49 22.83 -10.65
N PRO A 165 15.67 23.23 -10.15
CA PRO A 165 15.79 24.18 -9.03
C PRO A 165 15.30 25.59 -9.37
N SER A 166 15.07 25.87 -10.65
CA SER A 166 14.60 27.17 -11.15
C SER A 166 13.09 27.35 -11.14
N ALA A 167 12.31 26.27 -10.98
CA ALA A 167 10.87 26.32 -11.13
C ALA A 167 10.12 26.81 -9.87
N GLY A 168 10.83 27.04 -8.78
CA GLY A 168 10.22 27.15 -7.45
C GLY A 168 9.97 25.76 -6.86
N GLU A 169 9.68 25.71 -5.58
CA GLU A 169 9.48 24.48 -4.81
C GLU A 169 8.33 23.62 -5.35
N ASP A 170 7.10 24.14 -5.39
CA ASP A 170 5.88 23.38 -5.74
C ASP A 170 5.93 22.80 -7.17
N ALA A 171 6.81 23.35 -8.01
CA ALA A 171 7.01 22.92 -9.39
C ALA A 171 8.26 22.04 -9.58
N ASN A 172 9.07 21.87 -8.54
CA ASN A 172 10.25 21.01 -8.49
C ASN A 172 9.88 19.63 -7.93
N THR A 173 9.03 18.92 -8.67
CA THR A 173 8.46 17.63 -8.26
C THR A 173 9.08 16.45 -8.98
N LEU A 174 9.18 15.33 -8.26
CA LEU A 174 9.45 14.00 -8.78
C LEU A 174 8.22 13.10 -8.53
N ASP A 175 7.83 12.30 -9.52
CA ASP A 175 6.74 11.34 -9.37
C ASP A 175 7.14 9.93 -9.84
N LEU A 176 6.34 8.94 -9.47
CA LEU A 176 6.57 7.55 -9.85
C LEU A 176 5.70 7.12 -11.04
N THR A 177 5.29 8.04 -11.90
CA THR A 177 4.35 7.80 -13.00
C THR A 177 4.77 6.57 -13.84
N ASN A 178 3.84 5.62 -13.99
CA ASN A 178 4.01 4.33 -14.67
C ASN A 178 5.05 3.38 -14.04
N LYS A 179 5.55 3.67 -12.84
CA LYS A 179 6.50 2.80 -12.10
C LYS A 179 5.81 1.94 -11.06
N ILE A 180 4.73 2.43 -10.48
CA ILE A 180 3.99 1.77 -9.42
C ILE A 180 2.49 1.80 -9.67
N TYR A 181 1.85 0.67 -9.38
CA TYR A 181 0.42 0.43 -9.52
C TYR A 181 -0.09 -0.14 -8.20
N VAL A 182 -1.39 0.01 -7.95
CA VAL A 182 -2.08 -0.75 -6.91
C VAL A 182 -2.94 -1.80 -7.59
N SER A 183 -2.88 -3.03 -7.09
CA SER A 183 -3.74 -4.12 -7.55
C SER A 183 -4.49 -4.78 -6.41
N GLY A 184 -5.68 -5.31 -6.69
CA GLY A 184 -6.53 -5.97 -5.71
C GLY A 184 -7.37 -7.11 -6.31
N SER A 185 -8.09 -7.84 -5.47
CA SER A 185 -9.01 -8.90 -5.90
C SER A 185 -10.33 -8.82 -5.14
N SER A 186 -11.45 -9.05 -5.82
CA SER A 186 -12.78 -9.05 -5.20
C SER A 186 -13.27 -10.47 -4.91
N THR A 187 -14.03 -10.63 -3.82
CA THR A 187 -14.75 -11.88 -3.51
C THR A 187 -16.24 -11.58 -3.47
N SER A 188 -17.02 -12.33 -4.24
CA SER A 188 -18.48 -12.29 -4.25
C SER A 188 -19.04 -13.58 -3.66
N THR A 189 -20.21 -13.52 -3.03
CA THR A 189 -20.86 -14.71 -2.46
C THR A 189 -22.28 -14.81 -2.98
N SER A 190 -22.60 -15.93 -3.62
CA SER A 190 -23.94 -16.29 -4.04
C SER A 190 -24.57 -17.21 -3.01
N SER A 191 -25.81 -16.92 -2.61
CA SER A 191 -26.56 -17.75 -1.66
C SER A 191 -27.81 -18.33 -2.33
N PHE A 192 -28.04 -19.62 -2.09
CA PHE A 192 -29.09 -20.44 -2.68
C PHE A 192 -29.94 -21.07 -1.58
N ASN A 193 -31.24 -20.81 -1.61
CA ASN A 193 -32.18 -21.47 -0.70
C ASN A 193 -32.81 -22.68 -1.38
N ILE A 194 -32.38 -23.88 -1.00
CA ILE A 194 -32.74 -25.13 -1.70
C ILE A 194 -33.98 -25.85 -1.12
N GLY A 195 -34.43 -25.54 0.10
CA GLY A 195 -35.57 -26.26 0.72
C GLY A 195 -36.97 -25.74 0.39
N THR A 196 -37.28 -25.47 -0.89
CA THR A 196 -38.57 -24.83 -1.22
C THR A 196 -39.81 -25.68 -0.85
N LYS A 197 -40.92 -24.98 -0.57
CA LYS A 197 -42.04 -25.39 0.29
C LYS A 197 -42.99 -26.48 -0.22
N MET A 198 -42.69 -27.20 -1.29
CA MET A 198 -43.56 -28.27 -1.80
C MET A 198 -42.79 -29.59 -1.80
N PRO A 199 -43.13 -30.52 -0.88
CA PRO A 199 -42.50 -31.82 -0.82
C PRO A 199 -42.64 -32.61 -2.12
N GLY A 200 -41.57 -33.25 -2.57
CA GLY A 200 -41.59 -34.05 -3.79
C GLY A 200 -40.29 -34.78 -4.04
N GLN A 201 -40.39 -35.84 -4.84
CA GLN A 201 -39.26 -36.64 -5.31
C GLN A 201 -38.96 -36.28 -6.77
N ASN A 202 -37.76 -35.78 -7.02
CA ASN A 202 -37.31 -35.34 -8.34
C ASN A 202 -35.92 -35.92 -8.62
N TYR A 203 -35.52 -36.10 -9.88
CA TYR A 203 -34.15 -36.56 -10.18
C TYR A 203 -33.12 -35.43 -10.07
N TRP A 204 -33.58 -34.19 -10.20
CA TRP A 204 -32.75 -32.99 -10.08
C TRP A 204 -33.62 -31.77 -9.82
N LEU A 205 -33.06 -30.72 -9.22
CA LEU A 205 -33.75 -29.46 -8.96
C LEU A 205 -32.84 -28.24 -9.16
N PRO A 206 -33.32 -27.19 -9.84
CA PRO A 206 -32.61 -25.92 -9.93
C PRO A 206 -33.08 -24.95 -8.84
N PHE A 207 -32.14 -24.27 -8.19
CA PHE A 207 -32.42 -23.18 -7.26
C PHE A 207 -31.65 -21.94 -7.66
N ALA A 208 -32.37 -20.87 -7.97
CA ALA A 208 -31.74 -19.59 -8.27
C ALA A 208 -31.15 -18.98 -6.99
N ASN A 209 -30.05 -18.23 -7.13
CA ASN A 209 -29.55 -17.43 -6.03
C ASN A 209 -30.54 -16.30 -5.68
N THR A 210 -30.32 -15.62 -4.57
CA THR A 210 -31.17 -14.53 -4.07
C THR A 210 -31.39 -13.39 -5.06
N THR A 211 -30.46 -13.17 -6.01
CA THR A 211 -30.54 -12.12 -7.04
C THR A 211 -31.10 -12.62 -8.38
N GLY A 212 -31.32 -13.93 -8.54
CA GLY A 212 -31.78 -14.56 -9.79
C GLY A 212 -30.74 -14.59 -10.90
N THR A 213 -29.47 -14.33 -10.58
CA THR A 213 -28.36 -14.21 -11.55
C THR A 213 -27.54 -15.48 -11.70
N GLN A 214 -27.68 -16.45 -10.80
CA GLN A 214 -26.99 -17.75 -10.83
C GLN A 214 -27.95 -18.85 -10.40
N THR A 215 -27.65 -20.09 -10.71
CA THR A 215 -28.45 -21.25 -10.31
C THR A 215 -27.55 -22.35 -9.75
N VAL A 216 -27.95 -22.97 -8.65
CA VAL A 216 -27.40 -24.26 -8.23
C VAL A 216 -28.32 -25.37 -8.73
N ILE A 217 -27.77 -26.34 -9.46
CA ILE A 217 -28.45 -27.58 -9.81
C ILE A 217 -28.10 -28.62 -8.75
N VAL A 218 -29.13 -29.23 -8.16
CA VAL A 218 -28.99 -30.26 -7.13
C VAL A 218 -29.37 -31.61 -7.72
N THR A 219 -28.55 -32.62 -7.48
CA THR A 219 -28.77 -34.01 -7.89
C THR A 219 -28.43 -34.97 -6.73
N GLY A 220 -28.88 -36.22 -6.83
CA GLY A 220 -28.29 -37.32 -6.05
C GLY A 220 -26.90 -37.70 -6.57
N LEU A 221 -26.34 -38.84 -6.14
CA LEU A 221 -24.98 -39.26 -6.50
C LEU A 221 -24.94 -40.30 -7.63
N ASP A 222 -25.85 -41.27 -7.64
CA ASP A 222 -26.01 -42.22 -8.74
C ASP A 222 -26.73 -41.56 -9.92
N ALA A 223 -26.03 -41.48 -11.05
CA ALA A 223 -26.51 -40.93 -12.31
C ALA A 223 -27.03 -42.00 -13.28
N SER A 224 -26.90 -43.28 -12.92
CA SER A 224 -27.00 -44.38 -13.85
C SER A 224 -28.39 -44.44 -14.48
N THR A 225 -28.44 -44.85 -15.74
CA THR A 225 -29.72 -45.01 -16.47
C THR A 225 -30.63 -46.07 -15.84
N SER A 226 -30.05 -46.99 -15.06
CA SER A 226 -30.71 -48.10 -14.37
C SER A 226 -31.40 -47.70 -13.07
N SER A 227 -30.79 -46.85 -12.24
CA SER A 227 -31.34 -46.45 -10.94
C SER A 227 -30.72 -45.13 -10.47
N PRO A 228 -31.05 -43.99 -11.10
CA PRO A 228 -30.51 -42.72 -10.66
C PRO A 228 -31.12 -42.33 -9.32
N ASP A 229 -30.29 -41.76 -8.45
CA ASP A 229 -30.72 -41.21 -7.17
C ASP A 229 -31.65 -40.02 -7.39
N THR A 230 -32.49 -39.77 -6.41
CA THR A 230 -33.48 -38.68 -6.41
C THR A 230 -33.17 -37.65 -5.34
N VAL A 231 -33.41 -36.38 -5.66
CA VAL A 231 -33.50 -35.27 -4.71
C VAL A 231 -34.91 -35.21 -4.15
N ASN A 232 -35.02 -35.38 -2.84
CA ASN A 232 -36.27 -35.31 -2.12
C ASN A 232 -36.34 -34.02 -1.32
N THR A 233 -37.23 -33.13 -1.71
CA THR A 233 -37.43 -31.87 -1.01
C THR A 233 -38.50 -32.01 0.06
N SER A 234 -38.36 -31.22 1.12
CA SER A 234 -39.36 -31.07 2.18
C SER A 234 -39.43 -29.60 2.62
N SER A 235 -40.34 -29.30 3.56
CA SER A 235 -40.40 -27.96 4.16
C SER A 235 -39.25 -27.66 5.13
N VAL A 236 -38.42 -28.66 5.46
CA VAL A 236 -37.34 -28.56 6.45
C VAL A 236 -35.95 -28.74 5.86
N GLY A 237 -35.84 -29.23 4.62
CA GLY A 237 -34.59 -29.37 3.89
C GLY A 237 -34.65 -30.47 2.82
N ASP A 238 -33.49 -30.73 2.22
CA ASP A 238 -33.37 -31.66 1.10
C ASP A 238 -32.61 -32.93 1.51
N GLY A 239 -33.14 -34.07 1.06
CA GLY A 239 -32.58 -35.40 1.22
C GLY A 239 -32.31 -36.10 -0.12
N SER A 240 -31.69 -37.28 -0.04
CA SER A 240 -31.35 -38.10 -1.21
C SER A 240 -31.99 -39.49 -1.07
N ASP A 241 -32.80 -39.88 -2.06
CA ASP A 241 -33.66 -41.08 -2.11
C ASP A 241 -34.68 -41.29 -0.99
N SER A 242 -34.51 -40.56 0.10
CA SER A 242 -35.42 -40.42 1.21
C SER A 242 -35.56 -38.94 1.56
N GLN A 243 -36.46 -38.62 2.49
CA GLN A 243 -36.65 -37.26 2.97
C GLN A 243 -35.40 -36.69 3.68
N ALA A 244 -34.42 -37.52 4.03
CA ALA A 244 -33.12 -37.10 4.52
C ALA A 244 -32.00 -37.77 3.69
N VAL A 245 -30.80 -37.19 3.70
CA VAL A 245 -29.55 -37.83 3.26
C VAL A 245 -29.19 -38.94 4.25
N THR A 246 -29.70 -40.15 3.96
CA THR A 246 -29.47 -41.34 4.80
C THR A 246 -28.02 -41.82 4.72
N PRO A 247 -27.54 -42.62 5.69
CA PRO A 247 -26.19 -43.19 5.65
C PRO A 247 -25.81 -43.82 4.31
N GLY A 248 -24.67 -43.38 3.75
CA GLY A 248 -24.16 -43.80 2.45
C GLY A 248 -24.73 -43.04 1.25
N GLN A 249 -25.75 -42.21 1.44
CA GLN A 249 -26.32 -41.34 0.40
C GLN A 249 -25.63 -39.98 0.38
N ALA A 250 -25.85 -39.24 -0.70
CA ALA A 250 -25.29 -37.91 -0.89
C ALA A 250 -26.17 -37.01 -1.76
N LEU A 251 -25.92 -35.70 -1.64
CA LEU A 251 -26.39 -34.69 -2.59
C LEU A 251 -25.18 -34.04 -3.25
N ARG A 252 -25.31 -33.72 -4.53
CA ARG A 252 -24.35 -32.96 -5.33
C ARG A 252 -24.96 -31.61 -5.70
N PHE A 253 -24.09 -30.61 -5.72
CA PHE A 253 -24.41 -29.23 -6.00
C PHE A 253 -23.51 -28.74 -7.13
N ASP A 254 -24.14 -28.29 -8.21
CA ASP A 254 -23.50 -27.79 -9.43
C ASP A 254 -23.83 -26.32 -9.61
N PHE A 255 -22.83 -25.45 -9.57
CA PHE A 255 -23.04 -24.01 -9.73
C PHE A 255 -22.96 -23.62 -11.20
N VAL A 256 -24.01 -22.95 -11.70
CA VAL A 256 -24.10 -22.53 -13.09
C VAL A 256 -24.57 -21.08 -13.20
N SER A 257 -24.07 -20.40 -14.22
CA SER A 257 -24.32 -18.97 -14.46
C SER A 257 -25.80 -18.65 -14.70
N SER A 258 -26.58 -19.58 -15.24
CA SER A 258 -28.04 -19.52 -15.25
C SER A 258 -28.62 -20.84 -15.77
N PHE A 259 -29.87 -21.13 -15.40
CA PHE A 259 -30.61 -22.24 -15.98
C PHE A 259 -32.08 -21.88 -16.20
N THR A 260 -32.54 -21.97 -17.45
CA THR A 260 -33.94 -21.77 -17.82
C THR A 260 -34.46 -23.02 -18.56
N GLY A 261 -35.10 -23.96 -17.85
CA GLY A 261 -35.58 -25.19 -18.50
C GLY A 261 -36.10 -26.30 -17.57
N GLY A 262 -36.39 -27.44 -18.19
CA GLY A 262 -36.74 -28.73 -17.56
C GLY A 262 -38.01 -28.71 -16.71
N SER A 263 -39.17 -28.62 -17.35
CA SER A 263 -40.48 -28.74 -16.70
C SER A 263 -40.75 -30.15 -16.15
N THR A 264 -40.17 -31.18 -16.77
CA THR A 264 -40.15 -32.55 -16.27
C THR A 264 -38.81 -32.76 -15.56
N LYS A 265 -38.83 -32.80 -14.22
CA LYS A 265 -37.64 -33.05 -13.38
C LYS A 265 -37.25 -34.53 -13.40
N ASP A 266 -37.17 -35.07 -14.60
CA ASP A 266 -36.99 -36.50 -14.89
C ASP A 266 -35.52 -36.88 -15.07
N LYS A 267 -35.27 -38.19 -15.10
CA LYS A 267 -33.91 -38.77 -15.20
C LYS A 267 -33.22 -38.54 -16.55
N THR A 268 -33.93 -38.10 -17.59
CA THR A 268 -33.36 -37.89 -18.92
C THR A 268 -32.31 -36.78 -18.87
N PHE A 269 -32.58 -35.72 -18.11
CA PHE A 269 -31.64 -34.60 -17.89
C PHE A 269 -30.27 -35.02 -17.35
N LEU A 270 -30.22 -36.11 -16.55
CA LEU A 270 -28.99 -36.65 -16.00
C LEU A 270 -28.21 -37.51 -17.00
N THR A 271 -28.83 -37.94 -18.09
CA THR A 271 -28.33 -39.04 -18.95
C THR A 271 -28.23 -38.67 -20.44
N ASP A 272 -28.88 -37.60 -20.88
CA ASP A 272 -28.88 -37.13 -22.28
C ASP A 272 -27.74 -36.14 -22.60
N GLY A 273 -26.90 -35.83 -21.62
CA GLY A 273 -25.79 -34.87 -21.74
C GLY A 273 -26.20 -33.41 -21.50
N SER A 274 -27.44 -33.12 -21.06
CA SER A 274 -27.87 -31.76 -20.74
C SER A 274 -26.96 -31.05 -19.72
N LEU A 275 -26.55 -31.76 -18.66
CA LEU A 275 -25.61 -31.26 -17.64
C LEU A 275 -24.27 -30.80 -18.23
N ASN A 276 -23.82 -31.41 -19.34
CA ASN A 276 -22.56 -31.09 -20.02
C ASN A 276 -22.66 -29.83 -20.89
N THR A 277 -23.87 -29.32 -21.13
CA THR A 277 -24.10 -28.11 -21.93
C THR A 277 -24.30 -26.86 -21.08
N LEU A 278 -24.32 -27.02 -19.75
CA LEU A 278 -24.45 -25.91 -18.83
C LEU A 278 -23.16 -25.09 -18.76
N VAL A 279 -23.30 -23.81 -18.44
CA VAL A 279 -22.18 -22.89 -18.22
C VAL A 279 -21.93 -22.80 -16.72
N TYR A 280 -20.95 -23.57 -16.25
CA TYR A 280 -20.57 -23.63 -14.85
C TYR A 280 -19.92 -22.32 -14.38
N THR A 281 -20.16 -22.00 -13.11
CA THR A 281 -19.48 -20.92 -12.38
C THR A 281 -18.52 -21.53 -11.40
N GLU A 282 -17.33 -20.95 -11.29
CA GLU A 282 -16.29 -21.44 -10.40
C GLU A 282 -16.21 -20.56 -9.14
N GLY A 283 -16.09 -21.22 -7.98
CA GLY A 283 -15.85 -20.62 -6.68
C GLY A 283 -14.60 -21.17 -5.99
N THR A 284 -14.23 -20.54 -4.88
CA THR A 284 -13.10 -20.93 -4.01
C THR A 284 -13.57 -21.37 -2.62
N GLY A 285 -14.86 -21.24 -2.33
CA GLY A 285 -15.46 -21.73 -1.09
C GLY A 285 -16.96 -21.91 -1.22
N ALA A 286 -17.55 -22.62 -0.27
CA ALA A 286 -18.99 -22.84 -0.22
C ALA A 286 -19.43 -23.12 1.22
N SER A 287 -20.73 -23.06 1.45
CA SER A 287 -21.32 -23.47 2.73
C SER A 287 -22.64 -24.19 2.55
N PHE A 288 -23.08 -24.87 3.60
CA PHE A 288 -24.41 -25.44 3.70
C PHE A 288 -24.81 -25.64 5.17
N ASP A 289 -26.11 -25.71 5.42
CA ASP A 289 -26.68 -25.92 6.75
C ASP A 289 -27.14 -27.36 6.94
N ILE A 290 -26.88 -27.93 8.12
CA ILE A 290 -27.60 -29.12 8.60
C ILE A 290 -28.92 -28.63 9.19
N SER A 291 -29.98 -28.70 8.41
CA SER A 291 -31.29 -28.15 8.77
C SER A 291 -32.09 -29.04 9.70
N GLN A 292 -31.94 -30.36 9.54
CA GLN A 292 -32.56 -31.38 10.38
C GLN A 292 -31.65 -32.60 10.47
N VAL A 293 -31.76 -33.32 11.60
CA VAL A 293 -31.17 -34.65 11.79
C VAL A 293 -32.28 -35.62 12.20
N THR A 294 -32.33 -36.77 11.56
CA THR A 294 -33.37 -37.79 11.75
C THR A 294 -32.77 -39.15 12.12
N PRO A 295 -33.08 -39.72 13.31
CA PRO A 295 -33.96 -39.16 14.35
C PRO A 295 -33.36 -37.95 15.06
N THR A 296 -34.23 -37.11 15.62
CA THR A 296 -33.84 -35.85 16.30
C THR A 296 -32.86 -36.08 17.46
N HIS A 297 -32.02 -35.08 17.73
CA HIS A 297 -30.92 -35.12 18.73
C HIS A 297 -29.80 -36.15 18.46
N SER A 298 -29.78 -36.77 17.29
CA SER A 298 -28.65 -37.59 16.88
C SER A 298 -27.51 -36.73 16.31
N LEU A 299 -26.33 -37.33 16.16
CA LEU A 299 -25.16 -36.71 15.56
C LEU A 299 -24.89 -37.30 14.17
N VAL A 300 -24.57 -36.44 13.20
CA VAL A 300 -24.24 -36.87 11.83
C VAL A 300 -22.80 -36.56 11.47
N ASN A 301 -22.25 -37.36 10.56
CA ASN A 301 -20.89 -37.22 10.07
C ASN A 301 -20.93 -37.00 8.56
N VAL A 302 -20.41 -35.88 8.09
CA VAL A 302 -20.43 -35.51 6.68
C VAL A 302 -19.05 -35.60 6.06
N LYS A 303 -19.00 -35.98 4.79
CA LYS A 303 -17.82 -35.85 3.93
C LYS A 303 -18.15 -34.88 2.81
N ILE A 304 -17.24 -33.93 2.59
CA ILE A 304 -17.32 -32.90 1.56
C ILE A 304 -16.25 -33.18 0.51
N ILE A 305 -16.63 -33.20 -0.76
CA ILE A 305 -15.73 -33.38 -1.89
C ILE A 305 -15.97 -32.21 -2.84
N ALA A 306 -14.95 -31.41 -3.12
CA ALA A 306 -15.01 -30.33 -4.10
C ALA A 306 -14.40 -30.79 -5.43
N GLN A 307 -14.92 -30.28 -6.54
CA GLN A 307 -14.52 -30.70 -7.89
C GLN A 307 -14.54 -29.52 -8.85
N ASN A 308 -13.62 -29.55 -9.82
CA ASN A 308 -13.63 -28.63 -10.95
C ASN A 308 -13.67 -29.44 -12.24
N GLU A 309 -14.80 -29.43 -12.95
CA GLU A 309 -14.96 -30.17 -14.19
C GLU A 309 -14.82 -29.26 -15.41
N SER A 310 -13.85 -29.55 -16.28
CA SER A 310 -13.77 -28.90 -17.60
C SER A 310 -14.77 -29.50 -18.62
N ALA A 311 -15.42 -30.63 -18.29
CA ALA A 311 -16.46 -31.26 -19.11
C ALA A 311 -17.36 -32.23 -18.31
N GLY A 312 -18.31 -31.72 -17.52
CA GLY A 312 -19.58 -32.38 -17.18
C GLY A 312 -19.59 -33.87 -16.78
N THR A 313 -18.60 -34.38 -16.04
CA THR A 313 -18.59 -35.80 -15.64
C THR A 313 -19.37 -36.06 -14.35
N PHE A 314 -20.70 -36.18 -14.46
CA PHE A 314 -21.53 -36.74 -13.39
C PHE A 314 -21.44 -38.28 -13.38
N GLY A 315 -21.18 -38.92 -12.23
CA GLY A 315 -21.17 -40.40 -12.15
C GLY A 315 -20.91 -41.00 -10.76
N ALA A 316 -21.36 -42.24 -10.56
CA ALA A 316 -21.30 -43.01 -9.30
C ALA A 316 -19.88 -43.26 -8.74
N THR A 317 -18.83 -42.90 -9.48
CA THR A 317 -17.41 -42.98 -9.08
C THR A 317 -16.89 -41.71 -8.41
N GLN A 318 -17.72 -40.67 -8.23
CA GLN A 318 -17.33 -39.45 -7.53
C GLN A 318 -17.00 -39.75 -6.06
N THR A 319 -15.71 -39.95 -5.85
CA THR A 319 -15.07 -40.33 -4.61
C THR A 319 -13.87 -39.41 -4.44
N SER A 320 -13.21 -39.47 -3.29
CA SER A 320 -11.95 -38.74 -3.02
C SER A 320 -10.76 -39.21 -3.87
N ILE A 321 -11.00 -39.87 -5.01
CA ILE A 321 -10.00 -40.37 -5.95
C ILE A 321 -10.39 -40.09 -7.42
N SER A 322 -11.43 -39.28 -7.68
CA SER A 322 -11.69 -38.82 -9.05
C SER A 322 -10.56 -37.89 -9.53
N THR A 323 -10.34 -37.82 -10.84
CA THR A 323 -9.17 -37.14 -11.42
C THR A 323 -9.21 -35.61 -11.36
N ASN A 324 -10.32 -35.04 -10.91
CA ASN A 324 -10.67 -33.61 -10.99
C ASN A 324 -11.08 -33.02 -9.62
N THR A 325 -10.82 -33.73 -8.53
CA THR A 325 -11.11 -33.24 -7.18
C THR A 325 -10.23 -32.04 -6.83
N VAL A 326 -10.81 -31.07 -6.13
CA VAL A 326 -10.13 -29.89 -5.59
C VAL A 326 -9.91 -30.10 -4.09
N ALA A 327 -8.68 -29.92 -3.64
CA ALA A 327 -8.33 -30.07 -2.23
C ALA A 327 -9.00 -28.99 -1.37
N ILE A 328 -9.54 -29.39 -0.22
CA ILE A 328 -10.13 -28.45 0.75
C ILE A 328 -9.01 -27.99 1.70
N GLY A 329 -8.87 -26.67 1.87
CA GLY A 329 -7.86 -26.05 2.70
C GLY A 329 -8.33 -25.75 4.12
N GLU A 330 -9.57 -25.26 4.26
CA GLU A 330 -10.14 -24.90 5.56
C GLU A 330 -11.60 -25.36 5.67
N ILE A 331 -12.01 -25.76 6.87
CA ILE A 331 -13.40 -25.99 7.25
C ILE A 331 -13.68 -25.31 8.58
N LYS A 332 -14.80 -24.58 8.64
CA LYS A 332 -15.33 -23.94 9.83
C LYS A 332 -16.77 -24.38 10.05
N VAL A 333 -17.14 -24.53 11.32
CA VAL A 333 -18.51 -24.90 11.73
C VAL A 333 -19.04 -23.84 12.68
N TRP A 334 -20.24 -23.38 12.39
CA TRP A 334 -20.90 -22.29 13.10
C TRP A 334 -22.26 -22.73 13.62
N THR A 335 -22.71 -22.13 14.73
CA THR A 335 -24.12 -22.13 15.13
C THR A 335 -24.71 -20.74 14.92
N GLY A 336 -25.92 -20.69 14.33
CA GLY A 336 -26.60 -19.43 14.02
C GLY A 336 -26.19 -18.79 12.69
N GLY A 337 -25.62 -19.58 11.76
CA GLY A 337 -25.12 -19.10 10.47
C GLY A 337 -23.67 -18.59 10.52
N ILE A 338 -23.10 -18.32 9.34
CA ILE A 338 -21.77 -17.71 9.20
C ILE A 338 -21.75 -16.33 9.90
N GLY A 339 -20.75 -16.10 10.75
CA GLY A 339 -20.66 -14.90 11.59
C GLY A 339 -21.36 -15.01 12.95
N GLY A 340 -22.03 -16.15 13.22
CA GLY A 340 -22.55 -16.52 14.54
C GLY A 340 -21.45 -17.02 15.48
N THR A 341 -21.75 -18.06 16.28
CA THR A 341 -20.74 -18.65 17.17
C THR A 341 -19.94 -19.71 16.42
N LEU A 342 -18.61 -19.51 16.31
CA LEU A 342 -17.68 -20.49 15.74
C LEU A 342 -17.46 -21.63 16.75
N ILE A 343 -17.89 -22.84 16.41
CA ILE A 343 -17.79 -24.02 17.28
C ILE A 343 -16.70 -24.99 16.85
N ALA A 344 -16.28 -24.95 15.59
CA ALA A 344 -15.15 -25.74 15.09
C ALA A 344 -14.39 -24.99 14.00
N ASP A 345 -13.07 -25.17 13.99
CA ASP A 345 -12.21 -24.60 12.95
C ASP A 345 -11.01 -25.52 12.73
N SER A 346 -10.81 -25.92 11.48
CA SER A 346 -9.70 -26.76 11.04
C SER A 346 -8.31 -26.12 11.22
N ALA A 347 -8.22 -24.78 11.29
CA ALA A 347 -6.97 -24.06 11.54
C ALA A 347 -6.53 -24.11 13.01
N ARG A 348 -7.43 -24.51 13.93
CA ARG A 348 -7.13 -24.57 15.37
C ARG A 348 -6.53 -25.91 15.75
N THR A 349 -5.45 -25.88 16.53
CA THR A 349 -4.79 -27.08 17.10
C THR A 349 -5.65 -27.80 18.15
N THR A 350 -6.58 -27.09 18.78
CA THR A 350 -7.57 -27.61 19.74
C THR A 350 -8.95 -27.07 19.43
N GLY A 351 -9.98 -27.91 19.51
CA GLY A 351 -11.37 -27.48 19.21
C GLY A 351 -11.76 -27.60 17.72
N ASN A 352 -11.20 -28.57 16.99
CA ASN A 352 -11.55 -28.83 15.59
C ASN A 352 -12.86 -29.63 15.41
N ASN A 353 -13.55 -29.99 16.50
CA ASN A 353 -14.78 -30.79 16.53
C ASN A 353 -14.76 -32.02 15.59
N GLY A 354 -13.65 -32.75 15.52
CA GLY A 354 -13.55 -33.96 14.70
C GLY A 354 -13.46 -33.69 13.20
N ILE A 355 -13.11 -32.46 12.78
CA ILE A 355 -12.76 -32.16 11.39
C ILE A 355 -11.50 -32.94 11.02
N THR A 356 -11.56 -33.69 9.92
CA THR A 356 -10.37 -34.32 9.34
C THR A 356 -10.35 -34.15 7.83
N PHE A 357 -9.16 -33.95 7.28
CA PHE A 357 -8.91 -34.00 5.85
C PHE A 357 -8.45 -35.42 5.49
N GLY A 358 -8.91 -35.96 4.36
CA GLY A 358 -8.59 -37.34 3.96
C GLY A 358 -7.11 -37.59 3.66
N GLY A 359 -6.29 -37.94 4.66
CA GLY A 359 -4.86 -38.22 4.47
C GLY A 359 -3.96 -36.97 4.46
N SER A 360 -2.65 -37.13 4.21
CA SER A 360 -1.65 -36.05 4.38
C SER A 360 -2.01 -34.81 3.57
N THR A 361 -2.26 -33.68 4.24
CA THR A 361 -2.22 -32.23 3.87
C THR A 361 -2.54 -31.75 2.44
N SER A 362 -3.03 -32.62 1.57
CA SER A 362 -3.37 -32.43 0.15
C SER A 362 -4.60 -33.27 -0.20
N ALA A 363 -5.41 -33.59 0.81
CA ALA A 363 -6.54 -34.47 0.69
C ALA A 363 -7.65 -33.85 -0.17
N PRO A 364 -8.21 -34.59 -1.14
CA PRO A 364 -9.27 -34.10 -2.00
C PRO A 364 -10.65 -33.97 -1.31
N ASN A 365 -10.73 -34.28 -0.02
CA ASN A 365 -11.98 -34.22 0.73
C ASN A 365 -11.77 -33.78 2.18
N GLY A 366 -12.82 -33.17 2.73
CA GLY A 366 -12.98 -32.84 4.14
C GLY A 366 -14.02 -33.73 4.79
N THR A 367 -13.90 -33.97 6.09
CA THR A 367 -14.93 -34.63 6.89
C THR A 367 -15.17 -33.82 8.15
N VAL A 368 -16.42 -33.79 8.59
CA VAL A 368 -16.82 -33.15 9.84
C VAL A 368 -17.69 -34.13 10.60
N ASN A 369 -17.29 -34.44 11.83
CA ASN A 369 -17.97 -35.43 12.65
C ASN A 369 -18.76 -34.76 13.76
N GLY A 370 -19.85 -35.39 14.18
CA GLY A 370 -20.59 -34.95 15.36
C GLY A 370 -21.47 -33.72 15.14
N LEU A 371 -21.96 -33.50 13.92
CA LEU A 371 -22.80 -32.35 13.60
C LEU A 371 -24.23 -32.51 14.11
N THR A 372 -24.86 -31.40 14.45
CA THR A 372 -26.26 -31.31 14.89
C THR A 372 -27.09 -30.38 14.00
N ALA A 373 -28.43 -30.45 14.13
CA ALA A 373 -29.32 -29.55 13.40
C ALA A 373 -29.14 -28.09 13.85
N GLY A 374 -29.10 -27.16 12.90
CA GLY A 374 -28.85 -25.73 13.10
C GLY A 374 -27.39 -25.30 12.93
N GLU A 375 -26.49 -26.23 12.60
CA GLU A 375 -25.08 -25.95 12.33
C GLU A 375 -24.84 -25.66 10.86
N THR A 376 -23.99 -24.67 10.59
CA THR A 376 -23.54 -24.28 9.25
C THR A 376 -22.09 -24.71 9.06
N ILE A 377 -21.82 -25.42 7.96
CA ILE A 377 -20.48 -25.82 7.57
C ILE A 377 -20.04 -24.91 6.43
N GLN A 378 -18.92 -24.23 6.62
CA GLN A 378 -18.24 -23.42 5.62
C GLN A 378 -16.91 -24.09 5.28
N PHE A 379 -16.57 -24.16 4.00
CA PHE A 379 -15.27 -24.67 3.57
C PHE A 379 -14.68 -23.83 2.45
N THR A 380 -13.35 -23.81 2.37
CA THR A 380 -12.59 -23.15 1.30
C THR A 380 -11.58 -24.11 0.70
N SER A 381 -11.29 -23.94 -0.59
CA SER A 381 -10.29 -24.72 -1.29
C SER A 381 -8.88 -24.34 -0.85
N LEU A 382 -7.96 -25.29 -0.96
CA LEU A 382 -6.54 -25.06 -0.67
C LEU A 382 -5.95 -24.15 -1.76
N ASN A 383 -5.17 -23.15 -1.34
CA ASN A 383 -4.53 -22.19 -2.25
C ASN A 383 -5.49 -21.48 -3.22
N SER A 384 -6.75 -21.29 -2.81
CA SER A 384 -7.79 -20.66 -3.64
C SER A 384 -8.03 -21.36 -4.97
N ALA A 385 -7.84 -22.68 -5.02
CA ALA A 385 -8.14 -23.46 -6.21
C ALA A 385 -9.64 -23.37 -6.56
N GLN A 386 -9.96 -23.15 -7.83
CA GLN A 386 -11.32 -23.00 -8.29
C GLN A 386 -12.04 -24.36 -8.37
N PHE A 387 -13.29 -24.42 -7.95
CA PHE A 387 -14.20 -25.57 -8.07
C PHE A 387 -15.59 -25.08 -8.48
N ASP A 388 -16.31 -25.85 -9.28
CA ASP A 388 -17.67 -25.52 -9.77
C ASP A 388 -18.75 -26.39 -9.13
N GLN A 389 -18.33 -27.41 -8.37
CA GLN A 389 -19.19 -28.43 -7.82
C GLN A 389 -18.71 -28.90 -6.45
N PHE A 390 -19.65 -29.35 -5.63
CA PHE A 390 -19.32 -30.13 -4.44
C PHE A 390 -20.37 -31.18 -4.10
N VAL A 391 -19.94 -32.22 -3.37
CA VAL A 391 -20.77 -33.33 -2.90
C VAL A 391 -20.75 -33.38 -1.38
N VAL A 392 -21.92 -33.58 -0.77
CA VAL A 392 -22.08 -33.81 0.67
C VAL A 392 -22.59 -35.21 0.90
N VAL A 393 -21.77 -36.05 1.54
CA VAL A 393 -22.04 -37.48 1.77
C VAL A 393 -22.28 -37.74 3.25
N ASN A 394 -23.30 -38.53 3.58
CA ASN A 394 -23.42 -39.12 4.91
C ASN A 394 -22.45 -40.31 5.04
N THR A 395 -21.44 -40.17 5.90
CA THR A 395 -20.34 -41.14 5.99
C THR A 395 -20.66 -42.41 6.78
N LEU A 396 -21.83 -42.49 7.42
CA LEU A 396 -22.25 -43.71 8.08
C LEU A 396 -22.55 -44.82 7.06
N PRO A 397 -22.33 -46.10 7.39
CA PRO A 397 -22.60 -47.19 6.45
C PRO A 397 -24.09 -47.30 6.09
N PRO A 398 -24.45 -47.71 4.85
CA PRO A 398 -25.84 -47.92 4.45
C PRO A 398 -26.65 -48.80 5.41
N GLY A 399 -27.91 -48.44 5.63
CA GLY A 399 -28.83 -49.17 6.54
C GLY A 399 -28.75 -48.76 8.01
N ASN A 400 -27.90 -47.79 8.35
CA ASN A 400 -27.82 -47.21 9.71
C ASN A 400 -28.67 -45.94 9.83
N THR A 401 -28.67 -45.35 11.03
CA THR A 401 -29.18 -44.02 11.36
C THR A 401 -28.08 -43.23 12.09
N PRO A 402 -28.12 -41.89 12.17
CA PRO A 402 -29.10 -40.95 11.60
C PRO A 402 -28.83 -40.47 10.15
N GLY A 403 -29.87 -39.96 9.50
CA GLY A 403 -29.79 -39.12 8.29
C GLY A 403 -29.89 -37.63 8.60
N PHE A 404 -29.64 -36.76 7.63
CA PHE A 404 -29.79 -35.30 7.77
C PHE A 404 -30.34 -34.62 6.51
N ASP A 405 -30.80 -33.39 6.68
CA ASP A 405 -31.36 -32.57 5.62
C ASP A 405 -30.47 -31.34 5.39
N ILE A 406 -30.25 -30.96 4.12
CA ILE A 406 -29.41 -29.81 3.76
C ILE A 406 -30.26 -28.57 3.41
N LEU A 407 -29.82 -27.38 3.84
CA LEU A 407 -30.37 -26.07 3.44
C LEU A 407 -29.27 -25.02 3.17
N ASN A 408 -29.69 -23.85 2.68
CA ASN A 408 -28.90 -22.61 2.57
C ASN A 408 -27.48 -22.83 2.02
N VAL A 409 -27.42 -23.38 0.81
CA VAL A 409 -26.15 -23.59 0.12
C VAL A 409 -25.61 -22.23 -0.34
N THR A 410 -24.32 -22.00 -0.20
CA THR A 410 -23.66 -20.82 -0.75
C THR A 410 -22.44 -21.20 -1.58
N GLU A 411 -22.08 -20.33 -2.50
CA GLU A 411 -20.81 -20.35 -3.24
C GLU A 411 -20.12 -19.02 -3.03
N ALA A 412 -18.87 -19.05 -2.57
CA ALA A 412 -17.98 -17.91 -2.54
C ALA A 412 -17.07 -17.95 -3.77
N GLN A 413 -17.20 -16.95 -4.63
CA GLN A 413 -16.38 -16.76 -5.81
C GLN A 413 -15.34 -15.69 -5.51
N THR A 414 -14.07 -16.08 -5.48
CA THR A 414 -12.97 -15.12 -5.53
C THR A 414 -12.71 -14.82 -7.00
N ASN A 415 -13.16 -13.67 -7.47
CA ASN A 415 -12.85 -13.22 -8.81
C ASN A 415 -11.37 -12.83 -8.82
N THR A 416 -10.54 -13.61 -9.52
CA THR A 416 -9.15 -13.22 -9.83
C THR A 416 -9.10 -12.18 -10.95
N THR A 417 -10.08 -11.28 -11.03
CA THR A 417 -9.91 -10.04 -11.79
C THR A 417 -8.96 -9.19 -10.99
N THR A 418 -7.68 -9.21 -11.37
CA THR A 418 -6.69 -8.29 -10.83
C THR A 418 -7.00 -6.91 -11.42
N ASP A 419 -7.84 -6.15 -10.74
CA ASP A 419 -7.99 -4.73 -11.05
C ASP A 419 -6.66 -4.07 -10.68
N THR A 420 -6.03 -3.44 -11.66
CA THR A 420 -4.74 -2.76 -11.50
C THR A 420 -4.90 -1.31 -11.94
N THR A 421 -4.54 -0.38 -11.06
CA THR A 421 -4.64 1.07 -11.30
C THR A 421 -3.27 1.70 -11.10
N GLU A 422 -2.88 2.60 -12.02
CA GLU A 422 -1.63 3.38 -11.91
C GLU A 422 -1.68 4.25 -10.65
N ALA A 423 -0.63 4.18 -9.83
CA ALA A 423 -0.57 4.87 -8.55
C ALA A 423 0.59 5.86 -8.46
N GLY A 424 1.57 5.76 -9.34
CA GLY A 424 2.79 6.53 -9.28
C GLY A 424 2.61 8.01 -9.57
N SER A 425 1.65 8.38 -10.43
CA SER A 425 1.31 9.79 -10.67
C SER A 425 0.65 10.48 -9.47
N HIS A 426 0.28 9.70 -8.46
CA HIS A 426 -0.30 10.18 -7.20
C HIS A 426 0.71 10.20 -6.05
N ILE A 427 1.95 9.77 -6.27
CA ILE A 427 3.03 9.76 -5.27
C ILE A 427 4.05 10.78 -5.74
N ILE A 428 4.14 11.88 -5.00
CA ILE A 428 4.91 13.06 -5.38
C ILE A 428 5.88 13.39 -4.26
N PHE A 429 7.12 13.67 -4.67
CA PHE A 429 8.18 14.21 -3.84
C PHE A 429 8.45 15.63 -4.32
N GLU A 430 8.27 16.60 -3.43
CA GLU A 430 8.56 18.01 -3.65
C GLU A 430 9.91 18.33 -3.07
N ASP A 431 10.84 18.68 -3.95
CA ASP A 431 12.21 18.93 -3.56
C ASP A 431 12.44 20.41 -3.25
N SER A 432 13.15 20.66 -2.15
CA SER A 432 13.48 21.99 -1.65
C SER A 432 14.31 22.81 -2.65
N VAL A 433 14.10 24.12 -2.68
CA VAL A 433 14.91 25.03 -3.51
C VAL A 433 15.64 26.06 -2.65
N PRO A 434 16.89 26.41 -2.97
CA PRO A 434 17.58 27.48 -2.25
C PRO A 434 16.84 28.81 -2.35
N THR A 435 16.58 29.46 -1.22
CA THR A 435 15.91 30.77 -1.19
C THR A 435 16.80 31.84 -0.57
N ALA A 436 16.64 33.08 -1.05
CA ALA A 436 17.33 34.25 -0.52
C ALA A 436 16.34 35.20 0.17
N SER A 437 16.69 35.62 1.38
CA SER A 437 15.97 36.65 2.13
C SER A 437 16.15 38.03 1.47
N THR A 438 15.15 38.88 1.61
CA THR A 438 15.25 40.31 1.25
C THR A 438 15.91 41.16 2.35
N ASN A 439 16.27 40.54 3.48
CA ASN A 439 16.99 41.21 4.56
C ASN A 439 18.39 41.63 4.13
N THR A 440 18.92 42.67 4.78
CA THR A 440 20.27 43.15 4.57
C THR A 440 21.12 42.96 5.83
N GLN A 441 22.41 42.67 5.63
CA GLN A 441 23.43 42.71 6.69
C GLN A 441 24.18 44.04 6.58
N THR A 442 24.31 44.76 7.69
CA THR A 442 25.05 46.03 7.74
C THR A 442 26.12 45.99 8.82
N ALA A 443 27.27 46.60 8.54
CA ALA A 443 28.33 46.79 9.51
C ALA A 443 29.03 48.12 9.24
N THR A 444 29.51 48.78 10.30
CA THR A 444 30.14 50.11 10.20
C THR A 444 31.60 50.01 10.62
N VAL A 445 32.48 50.65 9.85
CA VAL A 445 33.86 50.94 10.23
C VAL A 445 34.06 52.44 10.33
N ASP A 446 35.18 52.84 10.92
CA ASP A 446 35.48 54.25 11.16
C ASP A 446 36.92 54.57 10.77
N GLU A 447 37.10 55.70 10.09
CA GLU A 447 38.41 56.19 9.66
C GLU A 447 39.27 56.68 10.83
N ASP A 448 38.66 57.05 11.95
CA ASP A 448 39.36 57.40 13.20
C ASP A 448 40.18 56.24 13.79
N ALA A 449 39.86 55.01 13.38
CA ALA A 449 40.63 53.83 13.78
C ALA A 449 41.93 53.67 12.98
N LEU A 450 42.16 54.48 11.94
CA LEU A 450 43.40 54.49 11.17
C LEU A 450 44.51 55.23 11.92
N ALA A 451 45.75 54.75 11.76
CA ALA A 451 46.90 55.35 12.41
C ALA A 451 47.18 56.75 11.85
N GLY A 452 47.03 57.79 12.69
CA GLY A 452 47.35 59.18 12.34
C GLY A 452 46.13 60.10 12.19
N GLU A 453 44.91 59.56 12.25
CA GLU A 453 43.67 60.34 12.24
C GLU A 453 43.28 60.83 13.65
N THR A 454 42.49 61.92 13.73
CA THR A 454 42.09 62.55 15.00
C THR A 454 40.78 61.97 15.52
N THR A 455 40.82 61.33 16.70
CA THR A 455 39.68 60.68 17.35
C THR A 455 38.45 61.62 17.54
N GLY A 456 37.43 61.47 16.70
CA GLY A 456 36.11 62.10 16.79
C GLY A 456 35.04 61.16 17.34
N GLU A 457 34.98 59.91 16.87
CA GLU A 457 34.00 58.90 17.25
C GLU A 457 34.62 57.78 18.14
N THR A 458 33.90 57.36 19.19
CA THR A 458 34.36 56.27 20.07
C THR A 458 33.51 55.02 19.85
N GLY A 459 34.15 53.86 19.69
CA GLY A 459 33.48 52.55 19.68
C GLY A 459 33.32 51.86 18.32
N LYS A 460 33.92 52.39 17.25
CA LYS A 460 34.00 51.75 15.93
C LYS A 460 35.46 51.49 15.55
N GLY A 461 35.72 50.41 14.83
CA GLY A 461 37.07 49.99 14.44
C GLY A 461 37.30 50.09 12.93
N GLY A 462 38.56 49.98 12.49
CA GLY A 462 38.93 49.99 11.07
C GLY A 462 38.61 48.68 10.35
N SER A 463 37.92 47.74 11.00
CA SER A 463 37.49 46.47 10.42
C SER A 463 36.15 46.03 11.00
N ALA A 464 35.37 45.34 10.17
CA ALA A 464 34.09 44.77 10.53
C ALA A 464 33.95 43.35 9.97
N THR A 465 33.29 42.47 10.72
CA THR A 465 33.07 41.08 10.32
C THR A 465 31.59 40.73 10.40
N GLY A 466 31.14 39.80 9.57
CA GLY A 466 29.79 39.25 9.62
C GLY A 466 29.69 37.94 8.85
N ASN A 467 28.46 37.45 8.64
CA ASN A 467 28.22 36.25 7.85
C ASN A 467 26.91 36.39 7.07
N VAL A 468 26.96 36.27 5.73
CA VAL A 468 25.77 36.38 4.88
C VAL A 468 24.97 35.09 4.78
N SER A 469 25.44 33.97 5.33
CA SER A 469 24.77 32.66 5.22
C SER A 469 23.36 32.65 5.79
N ASN A 470 23.09 33.50 6.79
CA ASN A 470 21.75 33.67 7.38
C ASN A 470 20.76 34.41 6.47
N LEU A 471 21.22 34.97 5.35
CA LEU A 471 20.37 35.58 4.32
C LEU A 471 19.88 34.54 3.32
N PHE A 472 20.32 33.29 3.41
CA PHE A 472 19.97 32.24 2.48
C PHE A 472 19.49 31.00 3.24
N ASN A 473 18.49 30.31 2.69
CA ASN A 473 18.13 28.96 3.09
C ASN A 473 18.69 28.00 2.04
N SER A 474 19.46 26.99 2.46
CA SER A 474 20.01 25.99 1.54
C SER A 474 18.96 25.01 1.05
N GLY A 475 17.83 24.89 1.74
CA GLY A 475 17.00 23.70 1.66
C GLY A 475 17.70 22.50 2.31
N VAL A 476 17.27 21.30 1.94
CA VAL A 476 17.75 20.00 2.44
C VAL A 476 18.93 19.45 1.64
N ASP A 477 19.22 20.09 0.52
CA ASP A 477 20.27 19.79 -0.44
C ASP A 477 21.71 20.05 0.04
N THR A 478 22.66 20.04 -0.90
CA THR A 478 24.08 20.34 -0.64
C THR A 478 24.31 21.71 0.02
N PRO A 479 25.40 21.88 0.81
CA PRO A 479 25.71 23.16 1.43
C PRO A 479 25.86 24.30 0.40
N LEU A 480 25.42 25.50 0.79
CA LEU A 480 25.57 26.70 -0.04
C LEU A 480 27.05 27.07 -0.25
N THR A 481 27.34 27.57 -1.45
CA THR A 481 28.56 28.32 -1.75
C THR A 481 28.23 29.78 -2.03
N PHE A 482 29.06 30.69 -1.55
CA PHE A 482 28.85 32.13 -1.65
C PHE A 482 29.90 32.76 -2.55
N ALA A 483 29.51 33.72 -3.38
CA ALA A 483 30.43 34.48 -4.23
C ALA A 483 30.00 35.94 -4.34
N LEU A 484 30.97 36.83 -4.55
CA LEU A 484 30.72 38.21 -4.94
C LEU A 484 30.34 38.27 -6.41
N SER A 485 29.36 39.12 -6.73
CA SER A 485 29.04 39.42 -8.13
C SER A 485 30.28 39.96 -8.83
N GLY A 486 30.63 39.41 -10.01
CA GLY A 486 31.75 39.89 -10.81
C GLY A 486 31.58 41.32 -11.36
N SER A 487 30.43 41.97 -11.12
CA SER A 487 30.17 43.35 -11.52
C SER A 487 30.28 44.32 -10.34
N THR A 488 31.07 45.37 -10.52
CA THR A 488 31.21 46.49 -9.57
C THR A 488 30.31 47.69 -9.90
N SER A 489 29.42 47.58 -10.90
CA SER A 489 28.64 48.72 -11.44
C SER A 489 27.63 49.33 -10.45
N GLY A 490 27.33 48.65 -9.35
CA GLY A 490 26.43 49.12 -8.29
C GLY A 490 27.13 49.71 -7.06
N LEU A 491 28.47 49.76 -7.05
CA LEU A 491 29.23 50.32 -5.94
C LEU A 491 29.29 51.86 -5.99
N PRO A 492 29.36 52.55 -4.84
CA PRO A 492 29.42 54.01 -4.79
C PRO A 492 30.71 54.55 -5.43
N THR A 493 30.64 55.75 -6.01
CA THR A 493 31.83 56.49 -6.44
C THR A 493 32.49 57.14 -5.22
N LEU A 494 33.75 56.79 -4.94
CA LEU A 494 34.48 57.28 -3.78
C LEU A 494 35.78 57.98 -4.19
N THR A 495 36.25 58.90 -3.35
CA THR A 495 37.60 59.45 -3.39
C THR A 495 38.31 59.22 -2.05
N SER A 496 39.65 59.22 -2.06
CA SER A 496 40.46 59.13 -0.85
C SER A 496 41.70 60.01 -0.96
N GLY A 497 41.74 61.09 -0.19
CA GLY A 497 42.74 62.16 -0.32
C GLY A 497 42.58 62.95 -1.62
N GLY A 498 41.35 63.13 -2.11
CA GLY A 498 41.01 63.79 -3.37
C GLY A 498 41.28 62.96 -4.63
N VAL A 499 41.71 61.70 -4.49
CA VAL A 499 42.00 60.79 -5.60
C VAL A 499 40.88 59.78 -5.76
N ALA A 500 40.40 59.60 -7.00
CA ALA A 500 39.36 58.62 -7.30
C ALA A 500 39.75 57.19 -6.91
N VAL A 501 38.76 56.43 -6.42
CA VAL A 501 38.90 55.02 -6.05
C VAL A 501 38.30 54.13 -7.12
N THR A 502 39.00 53.05 -7.46
CA THR A 502 38.55 52.00 -8.39
C THR A 502 38.43 50.67 -7.67
N TYR A 503 37.46 49.85 -8.10
CA TYR A 503 37.18 48.54 -7.54
C TYR A 503 37.66 47.42 -8.44
N ALA A 504 38.16 46.34 -7.84
CA ALA A 504 38.45 45.09 -8.52
C ALA A 504 38.06 43.92 -7.62
N ILE A 505 37.54 42.84 -8.21
CA ILE A 505 37.20 41.61 -7.52
C ILE A 505 38.14 40.51 -7.99
N THR A 506 38.72 39.76 -7.04
CA THR A 506 39.55 38.59 -7.30
C THR A 506 39.05 37.42 -6.46
N SER A 507 39.01 36.23 -7.05
CA SER A 507 38.75 34.97 -6.36
C SER A 507 40.01 34.11 -6.35
N ASP A 508 40.30 33.43 -5.24
CA ASP A 508 41.29 32.35 -5.17
C ASP A 508 40.67 30.94 -5.10
N GLY A 509 39.33 30.84 -5.28
CA GLY A 509 38.56 29.61 -5.13
C GLY A 509 38.24 29.23 -3.69
N THR A 510 38.61 30.07 -2.72
CA THR A 510 38.23 29.95 -1.31
C THR A 510 37.69 31.25 -0.74
N THR A 511 38.19 32.38 -1.25
CA THR A 511 37.85 33.72 -0.81
C THR A 511 37.71 34.67 -2.00
N ASP A 512 36.56 35.32 -2.09
CA ASP A 512 36.35 36.45 -2.98
C ASP A 512 36.76 37.74 -2.28
N THR A 513 37.64 38.53 -2.91
CA THR A 513 38.13 39.80 -2.38
C THR A 513 37.82 40.95 -3.32
N LEU A 514 36.96 41.87 -2.87
CA LEU A 514 36.81 43.20 -3.45
C LEU A 514 37.89 44.11 -2.88
N THR A 515 38.74 44.67 -3.75
CA THR A 515 39.78 45.65 -3.40
C THR A 515 39.45 47.01 -3.99
N ALA A 516 39.37 48.01 -3.11
CA ALA A 516 39.24 49.42 -3.48
C ALA A 516 40.62 50.08 -3.48
N THR A 517 41.05 50.63 -4.61
CA THR A 517 42.40 51.19 -4.79
C THR A 517 42.33 52.61 -5.33
N LYS A 518 43.19 53.51 -4.84
CA LYS A 518 43.34 54.85 -5.43
C LYS A 518 43.90 54.74 -6.85
N VAL A 519 43.45 55.63 -7.74
CA VAL A 519 44.08 55.79 -9.06
C VAL A 519 45.55 56.15 -8.86
N GLY A 520 46.47 55.30 -9.34
CA GLY A 520 47.91 55.44 -9.12
C GLY A 520 48.50 54.54 -8.02
N GLY A 521 47.67 53.76 -7.32
CA GLY A 521 48.09 52.76 -6.34
C GLY A 521 47.76 53.12 -4.89
N GLY A 522 47.76 52.11 -4.02
CA GLY A 522 47.41 52.23 -2.59
C GLY A 522 45.98 51.76 -2.30
N THR A 523 45.87 50.73 -1.47
CA THR A 523 44.59 50.16 -1.05
C THR A 523 43.88 51.10 -0.08
N VAL A 524 42.60 51.36 -0.36
CA VAL A 524 41.70 52.13 0.50
C VAL A 524 40.94 51.20 1.43
N PHE A 525 40.38 50.12 0.91
CA PHE A 525 39.79 49.06 1.71
C PHE A 525 39.72 47.73 0.95
N THR A 526 39.47 46.67 1.71
CA THR A 526 39.18 45.33 1.18
C THR A 526 37.91 44.76 1.82
N PHE A 527 37.09 44.04 1.04
CA PHE A 527 36.03 43.17 1.53
C PHE A 527 36.33 41.74 1.08
N ALA A 528 36.58 40.84 2.03
CA ALA A 528 36.88 39.44 1.78
C ALA A 528 35.71 38.55 2.22
N LEU A 529 35.18 37.72 1.33
CA LEU A 529 34.08 36.78 1.55
C LEU A 529 34.61 35.35 1.44
N THR A 530 34.47 34.55 2.49
CA THR A 530 34.81 33.12 2.49
C THR A 530 33.72 32.33 1.78
N GLU A 531 34.04 31.75 0.62
CA GLU A 531 33.06 31.12 -0.29
C GLU A 531 32.32 29.93 0.35
N ALA A 532 32.98 29.17 1.24
CA ALA A 532 32.39 27.98 1.85
C ALA A 532 31.47 28.27 3.05
N THR A 533 31.53 29.46 3.64
CA THR A 533 30.84 29.75 4.92
C THR A 533 29.99 31.00 4.91
N GLY A 534 30.16 31.88 3.91
CA GLY A 534 29.50 33.19 3.87
C GLY A 534 30.07 34.19 4.86
N ALA A 535 31.08 33.83 5.65
CA ALA A 535 31.76 34.75 6.55
C ALA A 535 32.48 35.83 5.74
N TYR A 536 32.39 37.09 6.17
CA TYR A 536 33.09 38.18 5.53
C TYR A 536 33.87 39.05 6.52
N THR A 537 34.91 39.69 6.01
CA THR A 537 35.68 40.74 6.70
C THR A 537 35.86 41.94 5.80
N PHE A 538 35.47 43.12 6.29
CA PHE A 538 35.82 44.41 5.72
C PHE A 538 37.00 45.00 6.48
N THR A 539 37.98 45.59 5.78
CA THR A 539 39.13 46.26 6.37
C THR A 539 39.39 47.58 5.68
N LEU A 540 39.33 48.67 6.44
CA LEU A 540 39.72 50.01 6.03
C LEU A 540 41.24 50.17 6.17
N SER A 541 41.88 50.69 5.13
CA SER A 541 43.34 50.89 5.04
C SER A 541 43.74 52.35 4.81
N ALA A 542 42.83 53.18 4.30
CA ALA A 542 42.99 54.62 4.15
C ALA A 542 41.64 55.34 4.30
N PRO A 543 41.63 56.63 4.70
CA PRO A 543 40.41 57.40 4.91
C PRO A 543 39.62 57.55 3.61
N ILE A 544 38.31 57.69 3.70
CA ILE A 544 37.42 57.88 2.54
C ILE A 544 36.93 59.33 2.62
N ASP A 545 37.08 60.09 1.54
CA ASP A 545 36.67 61.49 1.58
C ASP A 545 35.14 61.58 1.73
N GLN A 546 34.71 62.36 2.71
CA GLN A 546 33.31 62.68 2.93
C GLN A 546 32.86 63.70 1.87
N ASP A 547 31.65 63.56 1.33
CA ASP A 547 31.10 64.51 0.36
C ASP A 547 30.90 65.87 1.06
N GLU A 548 31.48 66.96 0.53
CA GLU A 548 31.55 68.28 1.19
C GLU A 548 30.16 68.98 1.36
N SER A 549 29.04 68.33 1.02
CA SER A 549 27.69 68.89 1.14
C SER A 549 26.87 68.31 2.32
N GLY A 550 27.30 68.55 3.56
CA GLY A 550 26.46 68.35 4.76
C GLY A 550 27.26 68.34 6.07
N PRO A 551 26.72 68.87 7.20
CA PRO A 551 27.51 69.04 8.42
C PRO A 551 27.86 67.67 9.02
N ALA A 552 29.08 67.57 9.55
CA ALA A 552 29.64 66.40 10.21
C ALA A 552 28.61 65.63 11.07
N ASN A 553 28.38 64.36 10.71
CA ASN A 553 28.13 63.20 11.56
C ASN A 553 27.30 62.13 10.81
N SER A 554 27.80 60.90 10.80
CA SER A 554 27.14 59.61 10.46
C SER A 554 27.02 59.22 8.98
N ALA A 555 27.88 58.30 8.53
CA ALA A 555 27.60 57.39 7.42
C ALA A 555 27.20 56.02 7.99
N GLY A 556 25.98 55.57 7.69
CA GLY A 556 25.40 54.30 8.12
C GLY A 556 25.54 53.19 7.08
#